data_AF-A0A962V4B7-F1
#
_entry.id   AF-A0A962V4B7-F1
#
_cell.length_a   1.000
_cell.length_b   1.000
_cell.length_c   1.000
_cell.angle_alpha   90.00
_cell.angle_beta   90.00
_cell.angle_gamma   90.00
#
_symmetry.space_group_name_H-M   'P 1'
#
loop_
_entity.id
_entity.type
_entity.pdbx_description
1 polymer ?
#
loop_
_entity_poly.entity_id
_entity_poly.type
_entity_poly.pdbx_seq_one_letter_code
_entity_poly.pdbx_strand_id
1 'polypeptide(L)'
;RGQRSMLVYPGEQVHCLSLQAPSRRRSAWLQALPFALEDQIAQELETSHLAVGKFSAQHRLAVAVVQREALHQMLDELAQYGITPTLIVPDFLLLPYQEGQWTVHLDTARALVRCGID
;
A
#
# COMPACT_ATOMS: atom_id res chain seq x y z
N ARG A 1 22.12 10.43 17.11
CA ARG A 1 20.68 10.80 17.00
C ARG A 1 20.12 10.06 15.79
N GLY A 2 19.26 9.07 15.99
CA GLY A 2 18.68 8.29 14.88
C GLY A 2 17.55 9.08 14.24
N GLN A 3 17.76 9.61 13.03
CA GLN A 3 16.69 10.24 12.26
C GLN A 3 15.80 9.13 11.70
N ARG A 4 14.48 9.24 11.92
CA ARG A 4 13.50 8.36 11.27
C ARG A 4 13.25 8.91 9.87
N SER A 5 13.66 8.18 8.84
CA SER A 5 13.33 8.48 7.46
C SER A 5 12.05 7.76 7.04
N MET A 6 11.33 8.37 6.11
CA MET A 6 10.14 7.82 5.46
C MET A 6 10.38 7.85 3.96
N LEU A 7 10.15 6.72 3.29
CA LEU A 7 10.13 6.65 1.84
C LEU A 7 8.72 6.97 1.34
N VAL A 8 8.61 7.96 0.48
CA VAL A 8 7.38 8.24 -0.27
C VAL A 8 7.46 7.44 -1.57
N TYR A 9 6.60 6.43 -1.68
CA TYR A 9 6.59 5.49 -2.80
C TYR A 9 5.66 5.99 -3.91
N PRO A 10 6.01 5.83 -5.20
CA PRO A 10 5.17 6.24 -6.32
C PRO A 10 3.83 5.50 -6.29
N GLY A 11 2.73 6.24 -6.16
CA GLY A 11 1.40 5.67 -6.01
C GLY A 11 0.94 4.83 -7.20
N GLU A 12 1.40 5.17 -8.41
CA GLU A 12 1.12 4.43 -9.65
C GLU A 12 1.68 2.99 -9.65
N GLN A 13 2.64 2.69 -8.77
CA GLN A 13 3.21 1.35 -8.59
C GLN A 13 2.51 0.55 -7.48
N VAL A 14 1.46 1.11 -6.88
CA VAL A 14 0.74 0.52 -5.75
C VAL A 14 -0.69 0.18 -6.17
N HIS A 15 -1.04 -1.08 -6.07
CA HIS A 15 -2.42 -1.51 -6.22
C HIS A 15 -3.09 -1.62 -4.85
N CYS A 16 -4.05 -0.73 -4.58
CA CYS A 16 -4.83 -0.73 -3.34
C CYS A 16 -6.15 -1.47 -3.54
N LEU A 17 -6.43 -2.40 -2.64
CA LEU A 17 -7.64 -3.19 -2.60
C LEU A 17 -8.25 -3.16 -1.21
N SER A 18 -9.57 -3.14 -1.20
CA SER A 18 -10.36 -3.29 0.01
C SER A 18 -11.14 -4.60 -0.11
N LEU A 19 -10.85 -5.57 0.75
CA LEU A 19 -11.45 -6.91 0.73
C LEU A 19 -12.42 -7.10 1.88
N GLN A 20 -13.54 -7.78 1.64
CA GLN A 20 -14.47 -8.15 2.71
C GLN A 20 -13.98 -9.40 3.44
N ALA A 21 -13.87 -9.31 4.77
CA ALA A 21 -13.37 -10.39 5.61
C ALA A 21 -14.40 -11.53 5.87
N PRO A 22 -14.29 -12.86 5.53
CA PRO A 22 -15.27 -13.82 6.02
C PRO A 22 -15.01 -14.23 7.47
N SER A 23 -13.90 -13.80 8.09
CA SER A 23 -13.68 -13.99 9.53
C SER A 23 -12.99 -12.79 10.20
N ARG A 24 -13.21 -12.64 11.51
CA ARG A 24 -12.51 -11.64 12.34
C ARG A 24 -11.09 -12.09 12.75
N ARG A 25 -10.67 -13.32 12.41
CA ARG A 25 -9.34 -13.84 12.77
C ARG A 25 -8.31 -13.41 11.73
N ARG A 26 -7.52 -12.38 12.07
CA ARG A 26 -6.49 -11.83 11.18
C ARG A 26 -5.49 -12.87 10.67
N SER A 27 -5.01 -13.77 11.52
CA SER A 27 -3.99 -14.77 11.15
C SER A 27 -4.47 -15.76 10.09
N ALA A 28 -5.68 -16.29 10.24
CA ALA A 28 -6.29 -17.18 9.25
C ALA A 28 -6.49 -16.45 7.90
N TRP A 29 -6.84 -15.16 7.97
CA TRP A 29 -6.97 -14.32 6.80
C TRP A 29 -5.65 -14.09 6.06
N LEU A 30 -4.58 -13.73 6.78
CA LEU A 30 -3.29 -13.49 6.15
C LEU A 30 -2.77 -14.70 5.35
N GLN A 31 -3.13 -15.92 5.78
CA GLN A 31 -2.80 -17.15 5.05
C GLN A 31 -3.65 -17.34 3.78
N ALA A 32 -4.92 -16.94 3.80
CA ALA A 32 -5.83 -17.04 2.67
C ALA A 32 -5.77 -15.84 1.72
N LEU A 33 -5.08 -14.77 2.11
CA LEU A 33 -5.06 -13.51 1.38
C LEU A 33 -4.54 -13.65 -0.07
N PRO A 34 -3.45 -14.40 -0.36
CA PRO A 34 -3.02 -14.57 -1.74
C PRO A 34 -4.12 -15.14 -2.62
N PHE A 35 -4.75 -16.25 -2.20
CA PHE A 35 -5.86 -16.85 -2.94
C PHE A 35 -7.04 -15.88 -3.16
N ALA A 36 -7.38 -15.07 -2.15
CA ALA A 36 -8.46 -14.08 -2.27
C ALA A 36 -8.15 -12.92 -3.25
N LEU A 37 -6.87 -12.73 -3.60
CA LEU A 37 -6.39 -11.70 -4.51
C LEU A 37 -6.18 -12.19 -5.94
N GLU A 38 -6.06 -13.50 -6.17
CA GLU A 38 -5.80 -14.09 -7.50
C GLU A 38 -6.86 -13.66 -8.53
N ASP A 39 -8.12 -13.57 -8.12
CA ASP A 39 -9.23 -13.13 -9.00
C ASP A 39 -9.29 -11.61 -9.21
N GLN A 40 -8.60 -10.82 -8.40
CA GLN A 40 -8.71 -9.36 -8.40
C GLN A 40 -7.49 -8.64 -8.98
N ILE A 41 -6.36 -9.33 -9.12
CA ILE A 41 -5.11 -8.73 -9.62
C ILE A 41 -4.58 -9.53 -10.79
N ALA A 42 -4.31 -8.85 -11.91
CA ALA A 42 -3.67 -9.45 -13.09
C ALA A 42 -2.15 -9.67 -12.91
N GLN A 43 -1.59 -9.38 -11.73
CA GLN A 43 -0.16 -9.54 -11.41
C GLN A 43 0.06 -10.82 -10.63
N GLU A 44 1.21 -11.45 -10.84
CA GLU A 44 1.63 -12.63 -10.09
C GLU A 44 1.87 -12.28 -8.61
N LEU A 45 1.07 -12.88 -7.72
CA LEU A 45 1.21 -12.67 -6.28
C LEU A 45 2.52 -13.25 -5.72
N GLU A 46 3.06 -14.28 -6.38
CA GLU A 46 4.35 -14.89 -6.04
C GLU A 46 5.54 -13.96 -6.19
N THR A 47 5.40 -12.88 -6.97
CA THR A 47 6.43 -11.83 -7.16
C THR A 47 6.07 -10.52 -6.47
N SER A 48 4.91 -10.48 -5.82
CA SER A 48 4.41 -9.29 -5.12
C SER A 48 4.87 -9.21 -3.66
N HIS A 49 4.82 -8.01 -3.11
CA HIS A 49 4.87 -7.70 -1.68
C HIS A 49 3.50 -7.17 -1.25
N LEU A 50 2.95 -7.72 -0.17
CA LEU A 50 1.63 -7.36 0.36
C LEU A 50 1.77 -6.62 1.69
N ALA A 51 1.31 -5.38 1.73
CA ALA A 51 1.17 -4.62 2.97
C ALA A 51 -0.30 -4.61 3.40
N VAL A 52 -0.58 -5.15 4.59
CA VAL A 52 -1.94 -5.39 5.06
C VAL A 52 -2.29 -4.43 6.19
N GLY A 53 -3.26 -3.55 5.94
CA GLY A 53 -3.79 -2.58 6.90
C GLY A 53 -4.58 -3.20 8.05
N LYS A 54 -5.22 -2.36 8.85
CA LYS A 54 -6.16 -2.80 9.91
C LYS A 54 -7.54 -3.08 9.31
N PHE A 55 -8.38 -3.79 10.05
CA PHE A 55 -9.79 -3.88 9.68
C PHE A 55 -10.49 -2.54 9.87
N SER A 56 -11.28 -2.14 8.88
CA SER A 56 -12.21 -1.01 9.00
C SER A 56 -13.40 -1.37 9.88
N ALA A 57 -14.20 -0.37 10.24
CA ALA A 57 -15.42 -0.56 11.04
C ALA A 57 -16.42 -1.49 10.34
N GLN A 58 -16.41 -1.53 9.00
CA GLN A 58 -17.23 -2.39 8.15
C GLN A 58 -16.60 -3.77 7.91
N HIS A 59 -15.58 -4.14 8.70
CA HIS A 59 -14.85 -5.41 8.58
C HIS A 59 -14.23 -5.62 7.19
N ARG A 60 -13.75 -4.54 6.57
CA ARG A 60 -12.97 -4.60 5.34
C ARG A 60 -11.49 -4.49 5.65
N LEU A 61 -10.65 -5.10 4.82
CA LEU A 61 -9.21 -5.12 4.98
C LEU A 61 -8.58 -4.39 3.80
N ALA A 62 -7.86 -3.31 4.11
CA ALA A 62 -7.01 -2.61 3.17
C ALA A 62 -5.76 -3.44 2.87
N VAL A 63 -5.44 -3.62 1.59
CA VAL A 63 -4.25 -4.32 1.12
C VAL A 63 -3.60 -3.49 0.03
N ALA A 64 -2.33 -3.17 0.22
CA ALA A 64 -1.49 -2.60 -0.83
C ALA A 64 -0.59 -3.69 -1.40
N VAL A 65 -0.57 -3.78 -2.73
CA VAL A 65 0.22 -4.73 -3.50
C VAL A 65 1.23 -3.96 -4.34
N VAL A 66 2.49 -4.33 -4.24
CA VAL A 66 3.58 -3.75 -5.03
C VAL A 66 4.46 -4.87 -5.57
N GLN A 67 5.16 -4.61 -6.67
CA GLN A 67 6.16 -5.54 -7.19
C GLN A 67 7.36 -5.61 -6.23
N ARG A 68 7.67 -6.80 -5.74
CA ARG A 68 8.70 -6.99 -4.70
C ARG A 68 10.08 -6.57 -5.18
N GLU A 69 10.43 -6.93 -6.42
CA GLU A 69 11.71 -6.59 -7.03
C GLU A 69 11.89 -5.07 -7.13
N ALA A 70 10.87 -4.35 -7.61
CA ALA A 70 10.89 -2.89 -7.73
C ALA A 70 11.03 -2.22 -6.36
N LEU A 71 10.33 -2.74 -5.35
CA LEU A 71 10.47 -2.25 -3.97
C LEU A 71 11.90 -2.47 -3.43
N HIS A 72 12.46 -3.68 -3.60
CA HIS A 72 13.80 -4.00 -3.14
C HIS A 72 14.86 -3.16 -3.86
N GLN A 73 14.75 -2.98 -5.17
CA GLN A 73 15.66 -2.12 -5.93
C GLN A 73 15.71 -0.70 -5.36
N MET A 74 14.55 -0.10 -5.05
CA MET A 74 14.50 1.23 -4.45
C MET A 74 15.11 1.26 -3.03
N LEU A 75 14.91 0.22 -2.23
CA LEU A 75 15.50 0.10 -0.89
C LEU A 75 17.02 -0.07 -0.96
N ASP A 76 17.52 -0.85 -1.92
CA ASP A 76 18.95 -1.07 -2.15
C ASP A 76 19.63 0.23 -2.63
N GLU A 77 18.98 0.99 -3.51
CA GLU A 77 19.44 2.33 -3.92
C GLU A 77 19.57 3.27 -2.72
N LEU A 78 18.57 3.31 -1.82
CA LEU A 78 18.65 4.12 -0.60
C LEU A 78 19.76 3.65 0.35
N ALA A 79 19.97 2.34 0.46
CA ALA A 79 21.00 1.76 1.31
C ALA A 79 22.41 2.18 0.87
N GLN A 80 22.66 2.39 -0.43
CA GLN A 80 23.92 2.92 -0.95
C GLN A 80 24.25 4.32 -0.39
N TYR A 81 23.24 5.10 0.00
CA TYR A 81 23.37 6.41 0.64
C TYR A 81 23.30 6.33 2.18
N GLY A 82 23.28 5.14 2.77
CA GLY A 82 23.15 4.94 4.22
C GLY A 82 21.75 5.29 4.75
N ILE A 83 20.72 5.30 3.89
CA ILE A 83 19.35 5.60 4.26
C ILE A 83 18.58 4.29 4.44
N THR A 84 18.02 4.07 5.62
CA THR A 84 17.13 2.92 5.89
C THR A 84 15.77 3.45 6.34
N PRO A 85 14.77 3.55 5.44
CA PRO A 85 13.46 4.08 5.80
C PRO A 85 12.79 3.22 6.86
N THR A 86 12.20 3.88 7.86
CA THR A 86 11.43 3.23 8.93
C THR A 86 9.95 3.09 8.57
N LEU A 87 9.52 3.75 7.49
CA LEU A 87 8.17 3.75 6.97
C LEU A 87 8.23 3.94 5.45
N ILE A 88 7.37 3.21 4.73
CA ILE A 88 7.15 3.38 3.30
C ILE A 88 5.67 3.72 3.15
N VAL A 89 5.35 4.79 2.43
CA VAL A 89 3.97 5.25 2.25
C VAL A 89 3.76 5.67 0.79
N PRO A 90 2.68 5.23 0.13
CA PRO A 90 2.29 5.76 -1.18
C PRO A 90 2.02 7.27 -1.10
N ASP A 91 2.45 8.02 -2.11
CA ASP A 91 2.26 9.47 -2.18
C ASP A 91 0.79 9.93 -2.06
N PHE A 92 -0.17 9.22 -2.65
CA PHE A 92 -1.59 9.56 -2.53
C PHE A 92 -2.13 9.47 -1.09
N LEU A 93 -1.51 8.69 -0.20
CA LEU A 93 -1.89 8.65 1.22
C LEU A 93 -1.38 9.85 2.03
N LEU A 94 -0.52 10.70 1.43
CA LEU A 94 -0.10 11.97 2.02
C LEU A 94 -1.09 13.10 1.76
N LEU A 95 -2.03 12.92 0.83
CA LEU A 95 -3.09 13.90 0.59
C LEU A 95 -4.01 14.01 1.82
N PRO A 96 -4.55 15.20 2.14
CA PRO A 96 -5.57 15.35 3.18
C PRO A 96 -6.70 14.34 3.04
N TYR A 97 -7.16 13.80 4.16
CA TYR A 97 -8.32 12.91 4.21
C TYR A 97 -9.47 13.58 4.92
N GLN A 98 -10.65 13.49 4.29
CA GLN A 98 -11.90 13.87 4.91
C GLN A 98 -12.96 12.82 4.55
N GLU A 99 -13.67 12.34 5.56
CA GLU A 99 -14.71 11.34 5.36
C GLU A 99 -15.79 11.84 4.39
N GLY A 100 -16.18 10.97 3.44
CA GLY A 100 -17.15 11.30 2.41
C GLY A 100 -16.64 12.23 1.30
N GLN A 101 -15.34 12.53 1.25
CA GLN A 101 -14.75 13.40 0.24
C GLN A 101 -13.54 12.77 -0.44
N TRP A 102 -13.31 13.18 -1.69
CA TRP A 102 -12.08 12.88 -2.40
C TRP A 102 -11.15 14.08 -2.34
N THR A 103 -9.88 13.82 -2.11
CA THR A 103 -8.84 14.83 -2.30
C THR A 103 -8.09 14.51 -3.58
N VAL A 104 -7.98 15.49 -4.46
CA VAL A 104 -7.25 15.37 -5.72
C VAL A 104 -6.15 16.41 -5.75
N HIS A 105 -4.92 15.97 -5.99
CA HIS A 105 -3.80 16.85 -6.30
C HIS A 105 -3.42 16.66 -7.77
N LEU A 106 -3.53 17.73 -8.54
CA LEU A 106 -3.16 17.76 -9.95
C LEU A 106 -1.79 18.41 -10.10
N ASP A 107 -0.86 17.69 -10.69
CA ASP A 107 0.37 18.23 -11.27
C ASP A 107 0.29 18.12 -12.80
N THR A 108 1.21 18.77 -13.49
CA THR A 108 1.35 18.81 -14.95
C THR A 108 1.40 17.43 -15.61
N ALA A 109 1.93 16.41 -14.94
CA ALA A 109 2.11 15.06 -15.50
C ALA A 109 1.15 14.01 -14.93
N ARG A 110 0.57 14.22 -13.75
CA ARG A 110 -0.23 13.20 -13.06
C ARG A 110 -1.23 13.77 -12.06
N ALA A 111 -2.24 12.97 -11.75
CA ALA A 111 -3.21 13.23 -10.69
C ALA A 111 -3.02 12.23 -9.55
N LEU A 112 -2.84 12.72 -8.32
CA LEU A 112 -2.94 11.90 -7.12
C LEU A 112 -4.36 12.01 -6.59
N VAL A 113 -4.98 10.87 -6.28
CA VAL A 113 -6.36 10.81 -5.78
C VAL A 113 -6.41 10.02 -4.49
N ARG A 114 -6.97 10.63 -3.44
CA ARG A 114 -7.31 9.96 -2.18
C ARG A 114 -8.82 9.92 -2.03
N CYS A 115 -9.41 8.74 -2.18
CA CYS A 115 -10.86 8.52 -2.15
C CYS A 115 -11.36 7.71 -0.94
N GLY A 116 -10.46 7.29 -0.03
CA GLY A 116 -10.82 6.44 1.11
C GLY A 116 -9.72 6.27 2.16
N ILE A 117 -10.05 5.52 3.21
CA ILE A 117 -9.14 5.03 4.27
C ILE A 117 -8.65 3.60 3.94
N ASP A 118 -9.42 2.90 3.12
CA ASP A 118 -9.31 1.47 2.84
C ASP A 118 -8.61 1.21 1.50
#